data_AF-A0A973B4U5-F1
#
_entry.id   AF-A0A973B4U5-F1
#
_cell.length_a   1.000
_cell.length_b   1.000
_cell.length_c   1.000
_cell.angle_alpha   90.00
_cell.angle_beta   90.00
_cell.angle_gamma   90.00
#
_symmetry.space_group_name_H-M   'P 1'
#
loop_
_entity.id
_entity.type
_entity.pdbx_description
1 polymer ?
#
loop_
_entity_poly.entity_id
_entity_poly.type
_entity_poly.pdbx_seq_one_letter_code
_entity_poly.pdbx_strand_id
1 'polypeptide(L)'
;MVANYTLLKHYVISVFESIGCSEQDAILAANVLVSADARGIDSHGVARLAGYIRLFDHGRLNPKPNIKILYESPSTALVDGDRGLGLVVAPKAMEIACGKANVAGTGWVAVQNSNHFGIAGYHAMMAASQDMIGWAMTHATPLVTPTFSRERLLGTNPIAVSIPAL
;
A
#
# COMPACT_ATOMS: atom_id res chain seq x y z
N MET A 1 5.99 12.31 -21.95
CA MET A 1 6.97 11.23 -22.16
C MET A 1 6.21 9.92 -22.05
N VAL A 2 6.37 8.98 -22.99
CA VAL A 2 5.76 7.64 -22.91
C VAL A 2 6.86 6.66 -22.54
N ALA A 3 6.65 5.88 -21.47
CA ALA A 3 7.61 4.90 -20.99
C ALA A 3 7.09 3.47 -21.22
N ASN A 4 7.97 2.54 -21.56
CA ASN A 4 7.65 1.12 -21.64
C ASN A 4 7.41 0.56 -20.23
N TYR A 5 6.33 -0.20 -20.03
CA TYR A 5 5.93 -0.74 -18.72
C TYR A 5 7.04 -1.57 -18.06
N THR A 6 7.62 -2.52 -18.80
CA THR A 6 8.66 -3.42 -18.27
C THR A 6 9.92 -2.66 -17.90
N LEU A 7 10.36 -1.74 -18.76
CA LEU A 7 11.52 -0.88 -18.47
C LEU A 7 11.30 -0.02 -17.23
N LEU A 8 10.11 0.60 -17.13
CA LEU A 8 9.75 1.44 -15.99
C LEU A 8 9.73 0.62 -14.70
N LYS A 9 9.14 -0.58 -14.73
CA LYS A 9 9.12 -1.50 -13.58
C LYS A 9 10.53 -1.90 -13.15
N HIS A 10 11.41 -2.30 -14.07
CA HIS A 10 12.80 -2.64 -13.72
C HIS A 10 13.57 -1.46 -13.13
N TYR A 11 13.35 -0.25 -13.63
CA TYR A 11 13.94 0.96 -13.03
C TYR A 11 13.45 1.18 -11.59
N VAL A 12 12.16 1.01 -11.32
CA VAL A 12 11.62 1.17 -9.96
C VAL A 12 12.16 0.08 -9.02
N ILE A 13 12.30 -1.16 -9.49
CA ILE A 13 12.92 -2.26 -8.73
C ILE A 13 14.34 -1.89 -8.32
N SER A 14 15.19 -1.50 -9.27
CA SER A 14 16.59 -1.19 -8.98
C SER A 14 16.75 -0.03 -8.00
N VAL A 15 15.83 0.95 -8.04
CA VAL A 15 15.81 2.04 -7.07
C VAL A 15 15.46 1.54 -5.66
N PHE A 16 14.46 0.67 -5.50
CA PHE A 16 14.13 0.12 -4.18
C PHE A 16 15.21 -0.83 -3.63
N GLU A 17 15.85 -1.62 -4.49
CA GLU A 17 17.03 -2.42 -4.11
C GLU A 17 18.20 -1.53 -3.67
N SER A 18 18.40 -0.38 -4.32
CA SER A 18 19.49 0.54 -3.99
C SER A 18 19.38 1.15 -2.59
N ILE A 19 18.15 1.29 -2.07
CA ILE A 19 17.92 1.70 -0.67
C ILE A 19 17.85 0.51 0.30
N GLY A 20 18.14 -0.71 -0.17
CA GLY A 20 18.29 -1.89 0.66
C GLY A 20 17.04 -2.78 0.81
N CYS A 21 16.00 -2.59 -0.01
CA CYS A 21 14.89 -3.54 -0.03
C CYS A 21 15.36 -4.93 -0.47
N SER A 22 14.68 -5.98 -0.01
CA SER A 22 14.86 -7.31 -0.60
C SER A 22 14.36 -7.30 -2.06
N GLU A 23 14.87 -8.20 -2.90
CA GLU A 23 14.39 -8.36 -4.28
C GLU A 23 12.86 -8.52 -4.34
N GLN A 24 12.32 -9.38 -3.46
CA GLN A 24 10.88 -9.63 -3.38
C GLN A 24 10.08 -8.37 -3.02
N ASP A 25 10.53 -7.62 -2.02
CA ASP A 25 9.85 -6.39 -1.59
C ASP A 25 9.99 -5.27 -2.63
N ALA A 26 11.13 -5.19 -3.33
CA ALA A 26 11.35 -4.25 -4.42
C ALA A 26 10.44 -4.54 -5.62
N ILE A 27 10.30 -5.81 -6.01
CA ILE A 27 9.37 -6.26 -7.05
C ILE A 27 7.93 -5.92 -6.67
N LEU A 28 7.53 -6.22 -5.43
CA LEU A 28 6.18 -5.93 -4.94
C LEU A 28 5.91 -4.42 -4.94
N ALA A 29 6.83 -3.63 -4.41
CA ALA A 29 6.69 -2.17 -4.37
C ALA A 29 6.59 -1.57 -5.79
N ALA A 30 7.40 -2.05 -6.72
CA ALA A 30 7.36 -1.64 -8.12
C ALA A 30 6.02 -2.03 -8.79
N ASN A 31 5.48 -3.21 -8.51
CA ASN A 31 4.17 -3.62 -9.02
C ASN A 31 3.08 -2.65 -8.58
N VAL A 32 3.04 -2.28 -7.29
CA VAL A 32 2.02 -1.33 -6.78
C VAL A 32 2.18 0.03 -7.46
N LEU A 33 3.41 0.54 -7.53
CA LEU A 33 3.69 1.88 -8.02
C LEU A 33 3.38 2.02 -9.51
N VAL A 34 3.90 1.13 -10.35
CA VAL A 34 3.67 1.17 -11.80
C VAL A 34 2.22 0.81 -12.15
N SER A 35 1.52 0.04 -11.31
CA SER A 35 0.09 -0.20 -11.50
C SER A 35 -0.77 1.06 -11.39
N ALA A 36 -0.31 2.08 -10.66
CA ALA A 36 -0.98 3.36 -10.58
C ALA A 36 -0.85 4.13 -11.90
N ASP A 37 0.35 4.23 -12.46
CA ASP A 37 0.57 4.88 -13.76
C ASP A 37 -0.21 4.15 -14.87
N ALA A 38 -0.19 2.82 -14.88
CA ALA A 38 -0.93 2.01 -15.85
C ALA A 38 -2.46 2.21 -15.79
N ARG A 39 -2.98 2.77 -14.69
CA ARG A 39 -4.39 3.08 -14.47
C ARG A 39 -4.69 4.59 -14.60
N GLY A 40 -3.72 5.40 -15.01
CA GLY A 40 -3.86 6.86 -15.12
C GLY A 40 -3.97 7.57 -13.78
N ILE A 41 -3.45 6.96 -12.70
CA ILE A 41 -3.41 7.57 -11.35
C ILE A 41 -1.97 8.05 -11.07
N ASP A 42 -1.47 8.92 -11.94
CA ASP A 42 -0.07 9.35 -12.00
C ASP A 42 0.41 9.97 -10.68
N SER A 43 -0.49 10.63 -9.95
CA SER A 43 -0.20 11.22 -8.63
C SER A 43 0.24 10.21 -7.57
N HIS A 44 -0.03 8.92 -7.77
CA HIS A 44 0.32 7.82 -6.87
C HIS A 44 1.24 6.77 -7.52
N GLY A 45 1.71 7.03 -8.75
CA GLY A 45 2.66 6.17 -9.48
C GLY A 45 4.11 6.60 -9.30
N VAL A 46 4.94 6.41 -10.34
CA VAL A 46 6.40 6.62 -10.27
C VAL A 46 6.79 8.05 -9.88
N ALA A 47 5.91 9.03 -10.09
CA ALA A 47 6.08 10.39 -9.56
C ALA A 47 6.30 10.45 -8.03
N ARG A 48 5.84 9.44 -7.29
CA ARG A 48 6.03 9.33 -5.83
C ARG A 48 7.36 8.72 -5.42
N LEU A 49 8.15 8.16 -6.34
CA LEU A 49 9.40 7.46 -6.03
C LEU A 49 10.36 8.33 -5.21
N ALA A 50 10.55 9.59 -5.61
CA ALA A 50 11.38 10.56 -4.88
C ALA A 50 10.89 10.81 -3.44
N GLY A 51 9.59 10.67 -3.18
CA GLY A 51 9.01 10.76 -1.84
C GLY A 51 9.44 9.60 -0.94
N TYR A 52 9.49 8.37 -1.47
CA TYR A 52 9.96 7.21 -0.71
C TYR A 52 11.45 7.31 -0.39
N ILE A 53 12.27 7.75 -1.36
CA ILE A 53 13.71 7.97 -1.13
C ILE A 53 13.93 9.02 -0.04
N ARG A 54 13.18 10.12 -0.06
CA ARG A 54 13.24 11.13 1.00
C ARG A 54 12.90 10.56 2.37
N LEU A 55 11.91 9.67 2.48
CA LEU A 55 11.58 9.01 3.75
C LEU A 55 12.73 8.13 4.24
N PHE A 56 13.39 7.41 3.33
CA PHE A 56 14.57 6.60 3.63
C PHE A 56 15.73 7.47 4.12
N ASP A 57 16.08 8.53 3.39
CA ASP A 57 17.18 9.45 3.73
C ASP A 57 17.03 10.07 5.12
N HIS A 58 15.78 10.26 5.58
CA HIS A 58 15.47 10.83 6.89
C HIS A 58 15.25 9.77 7.98
N GLY A 59 15.54 8.49 7.71
CA GLY A 59 15.36 7.40 8.68
C GLY A 59 13.90 7.11 9.04
N ARG A 60 12.95 7.54 8.21
CA ARG A 60 11.49 7.37 8.43
C ARG A 60 10.91 6.16 7.71
N LEU A 61 11.72 5.44 6.95
CA LEU A 61 11.37 4.24 6.22
C LEU A 61 12.38 3.14 6.54
N ASN A 62 11.88 1.97 6.93
CA ASN A 62 12.70 0.78 7.06
C ASN A 62 12.61 -0.02 5.74
N PRO A 63 13.71 -0.17 4.98
CA PRO A 63 13.71 -0.93 3.72
C PRO A 63 13.67 -2.46 3.96
N LYS A 64 13.98 -2.93 5.17
CA LYS A 64 13.94 -4.34 5.58
C LYS A 64 13.03 -4.49 6.80
N PRO A 65 11.72 -4.21 6.66
CA PRO A 65 10.80 -4.20 7.79
C PRO A 65 10.57 -5.61 8.33
N ASN A 66 10.55 -5.75 9.64
CA ASN A 66 10.10 -6.97 10.31
C ASN A 66 8.59 -6.87 10.58
N ILE A 67 7.79 -7.13 9.54
CA ILE A 67 6.33 -7.02 9.59
C ILE A 67 5.77 -8.14 10.48
N LYS A 68 4.95 -7.78 11.48
CA LYS A 68 4.43 -8.73 12.48
C LYS A 68 2.95 -8.55 12.73
N ILE A 69 2.26 -9.65 12.96
CA ILE A 69 0.94 -9.66 13.59
C ILE A 69 1.15 -9.47 15.09
N LEU A 70 0.53 -8.44 15.67
CA LEU A 70 0.57 -8.15 17.10
C LEU A 70 -0.56 -8.85 17.85
N TYR A 71 -1.74 -8.88 17.24
CA TYR A 71 -2.94 -9.50 17.77
C TYR A 71 -3.74 -10.11 16.62
N GLU A 72 -4.40 -11.22 16.87
CA GLU A 72 -5.29 -11.83 15.89
C GLU A 72 -6.43 -12.64 16.49
N SER A 73 -7.47 -12.77 15.68
CA SER A 73 -8.58 -13.72 15.84
C SER A 73 -8.76 -14.48 14.51
N PRO A 74 -9.73 -15.41 14.41
CA PRO A 74 -10.03 -16.07 13.13
C PRO A 74 -10.36 -15.09 12.00
N SER A 75 -11.01 -13.96 12.28
CA SER A 75 -11.46 -12.98 11.26
C SER A 75 -10.75 -11.62 11.31
N THR A 76 -9.87 -11.36 12.29
CA THR A 76 -9.20 -10.06 12.43
C THR A 76 -7.71 -10.15 12.74
N ALA A 77 -6.94 -9.11 12.41
CA ALA A 77 -5.58 -8.92 12.90
C ALA A 77 -5.17 -7.44 13.02
N LEU A 78 -4.23 -7.16 13.92
CA LEU A 78 -3.45 -5.93 13.94
C LEU A 78 -2.01 -6.25 13.48
N VAL A 79 -1.54 -5.54 12.47
CA VAL A 79 -0.19 -5.68 11.90
C VAL A 79 0.65 -4.45 12.21
N ASP A 80 1.86 -4.65 12.72
CA ASP A 80 2.91 -3.63 12.77
C ASP A 80 3.75 -3.69 11.49
N GLY A 81 3.83 -2.57 10.77
CA GLY A 81 4.58 -2.46 9.53
C GLY A 81 6.08 -2.17 9.70
N ASP A 82 6.57 -1.93 10.92
CA ASP A 82 7.96 -1.60 11.24
C ASP A 82 8.55 -0.45 10.39
N ARG A 83 7.77 0.63 10.22
CA ARG A 83 8.07 1.75 9.31
C ARG A 83 8.34 1.32 7.86
N GLY A 84 7.89 0.13 7.47
CA GLY A 84 8.09 -0.42 6.15
C GLY A 84 7.45 0.43 5.04
N LEU A 85 7.86 0.16 3.81
CA LEU A 85 7.18 0.65 2.62
C LEU A 85 5.70 0.24 2.67
N GLY A 86 4.79 1.22 2.62
CA GLY A 86 3.36 0.90 2.54
C GLY A 86 3.01 0.07 1.31
N LEU A 87 3.79 0.22 0.23
CA LEU A 87 3.72 -0.60 -0.99
C LEU A 87 4.03 -2.09 -0.77
N VAL A 88 4.62 -2.44 0.38
CA VAL A 88 4.96 -3.82 0.77
C VAL A 88 4.08 -4.29 1.92
N VAL A 89 3.85 -3.42 2.91
CA VAL A 89 3.05 -3.75 4.10
C VAL A 89 1.58 -3.94 3.74
N ALA A 90 1.00 -3.09 2.87
CA ALA A 90 -0.42 -3.17 2.54
C ALA A 90 -0.81 -4.40 1.72
N PRO A 91 -0.05 -4.85 0.70
CA PRO A 91 -0.34 -6.11 0.02
C PRO A 91 -0.27 -7.32 0.97
N LYS A 92 0.77 -7.40 1.82
CA LYS A 92 0.89 -8.47 2.83
C LYS A 92 -0.28 -8.45 3.82
N ALA A 93 -0.73 -7.27 4.24
CA ALA A 93 -1.90 -7.14 5.11
C ALA A 93 -3.20 -7.60 4.41
N MET A 94 -3.35 -7.31 3.12
CA MET A 94 -4.49 -7.80 2.34
C MET A 94 -4.46 -9.31 2.15
N GLU A 95 -3.29 -9.91 1.93
CA GLU A 95 -3.14 -11.38 1.89
C GLU A 95 -3.58 -12.03 3.20
N ILE A 96 -3.21 -11.45 4.35
CA ILE A 96 -3.68 -11.89 5.67
C ILE A 96 -5.21 -11.77 5.76
N ALA A 97 -5.78 -10.65 5.27
CA ALA A 97 -7.23 -10.44 5.27
C ALA A 97 -7.96 -11.50 4.42
N CYS A 98 -7.50 -11.76 3.19
CA CYS A 98 -8.05 -12.81 2.34
C CYS A 98 -7.93 -14.21 2.98
N GLY A 99 -6.77 -14.52 3.58
CA GLY A 99 -6.56 -15.78 4.29
C GLY A 99 -7.56 -15.99 5.44
N LYS A 100 -7.81 -14.94 6.23
CA LYS A 100 -8.82 -14.96 7.30
C LYS A 100 -10.25 -15.05 6.76
N ALA A 101 -10.55 -14.34 5.67
CA ALA A 101 -11.85 -14.41 5.01
C ALA A 101 -12.19 -15.82 4.50
N ASN A 102 -11.21 -16.54 3.95
CA ASN A 102 -11.38 -17.94 3.55
C ASN A 102 -11.78 -18.85 4.72
N VAL A 103 -11.29 -18.56 5.93
CA VAL A 103 -11.53 -19.39 7.13
C VAL A 103 -12.84 -19.00 7.83
N ALA A 104 -13.09 -17.70 7.98
CA ALA A 104 -14.14 -17.17 8.86
C ALA A 104 -15.25 -16.40 8.13
N GLY A 105 -15.24 -16.38 6.79
CA GLY A 105 -16.18 -15.65 5.94
C GLY A 105 -15.88 -14.15 5.80
N THR A 106 -15.09 -13.57 6.70
CA THR A 106 -14.57 -12.19 6.60
C THR A 106 -13.16 -12.08 7.16
N GLY A 107 -12.41 -11.08 6.71
CA GLY A 107 -11.06 -10.79 7.17
C GLY A 107 -10.82 -9.29 7.26
N TRP A 108 -10.48 -8.80 8.46
CA TRP A 108 -10.24 -7.39 8.72
C TRP A 108 -8.86 -7.17 9.34
N VAL A 109 -8.00 -6.45 8.63
CA VAL A 109 -6.63 -6.20 9.08
C VAL A 109 -6.41 -4.70 9.25
N ALA A 110 -6.09 -4.30 10.48
CA ALA A 110 -5.58 -2.97 10.76
C ALA A 110 -4.06 -2.98 10.65
N VAL A 111 -3.49 -1.92 10.08
CA VAL A 111 -2.02 -1.75 9.97
C VAL A 111 -1.63 -0.49 10.72
N GLN A 112 -0.61 -0.59 11.57
CA GLN A 112 0.05 0.54 12.22
C GLN A 112 1.53 0.62 11.83
N ASN A 113 2.15 1.76 12.12
CA ASN A 113 3.59 1.95 11.96
C ASN A 113 4.09 1.59 10.54
N SER A 114 3.41 2.09 9.51
CA SER A 114 3.75 1.91 8.10
C SER A 114 3.87 3.26 7.39
N ASN A 115 4.13 3.24 6.08
CA ASN A 115 4.22 4.44 5.24
C ASN A 115 3.11 4.48 4.17
N HIS A 116 3.14 5.53 3.34
CA HIS A 116 2.24 5.70 2.19
C HIS A 116 2.16 4.42 1.33
N PHE A 117 0.95 3.97 1.02
CA PHE A 117 0.69 2.66 0.41
C PHE A 117 0.40 2.66 -1.10
N GLY A 118 0.64 3.79 -1.78
CA GLY A 118 0.31 3.93 -3.20
C GLY A 118 -1.20 4.07 -3.43
N ILE A 119 -1.72 3.42 -4.47
CA ILE A 119 -3.15 3.43 -4.79
C ILE A 119 -3.91 2.41 -3.95
N ALA A 120 -4.94 2.84 -3.23
CA ALA A 120 -5.79 1.96 -2.42
C ALA A 120 -6.44 0.83 -3.25
N GLY A 121 -6.75 1.11 -4.52
CA GLY A 121 -7.37 0.16 -5.43
C GLY A 121 -6.52 -1.07 -5.73
N TYR A 122 -5.19 -0.98 -5.70
CA TYR A 122 -4.33 -2.16 -5.91
C TYR A 122 -4.61 -3.23 -4.85
N HIS A 123 -4.63 -2.81 -3.59
CA HIS A 123 -4.85 -3.70 -2.44
C HIS A 123 -6.28 -4.26 -2.48
N ALA A 124 -7.30 -3.42 -2.70
CA ALA A 124 -8.68 -3.90 -2.82
C ALA A 124 -8.85 -4.94 -3.94
N MET A 125 -8.19 -4.74 -5.10
CA MET A 125 -8.27 -5.69 -6.22
C MET A 125 -7.60 -7.04 -5.95
N MET A 126 -6.69 -7.15 -4.98
CA MET A 126 -6.08 -8.44 -4.62
C MET A 126 -7.13 -9.43 -4.11
N ALA A 127 -8.14 -8.96 -3.36
CA ALA A 127 -9.25 -9.79 -2.92
C ALA A 127 -10.15 -10.22 -4.10
N ALA A 128 -10.41 -9.32 -5.06
CA ALA A 128 -11.20 -9.63 -6.24
C ALA A 128 -10.57 -10.73 -7.11
N SER A 129 -9.24 -10.83 -7.15
CA SER A 129 -8.54 -11.94 -7.83
C SER A 129 -8.76 -13.32 -7.19
N GLN A 130 -9.34 -13.34 -5.98
CA GLN A 130 -9.71 -14.55 -5.23
C GLN A 130 -11.23 -14.70 -5.10
N ASP A 131 -12.01 -14.06 -5.97
CA ASP A 131 -13.48 -14.06 -5.93
C ASP A 131 -14.06 -13.52 -4.60
N MET A 132 -13.37 -12.55 -4.00
CA MET A 132 -13.79 -11.86 -2.78
C MET A 132 -14.02 -10.36 -3.00
N ILE A 133 -14.93 -9.77 -2.23
CA ILE A 133 -15.01 -8.31 -2.10
C ILE A 133 -13.78 -7.80 -1.36
N GLY A 134 -13.09 -6.83 -1.94
CA GLY A 134 -11.94 -6.16 -1.35
C GLY A 134 -12.27 -4.76 -0.86
N TRP A 135 -11.74 -4.40 0.32
CA TRP A 135 -11.87 -3.07 0.91
C TRP A 135 -10.51 -2.60 1.42
N ALA A 136 -10.05 -1.44 0.99
CA ALA A 136 -8.83 -0.82 1.48
C ALA A 136 -9.03 0.68 1.74
N MET A 137 -8.54 1.17 2.87
CA MET A 137 -8.54 2.59 3.22
C MET A 137 -7.35 2.94 4.10
N THR A 138 -7.01 4.22 4.16
CA THR A 138 -5.95 4.74 5.03
C THR A 138 -6.22 6.18 5.42
N HIS A 139 -5.50 6.68 6.43
CA HIS A 139 -5.43 8.11 6.72
C HIS A 139 -4.17 8.73 6.10
N ALA A 140 -4.14 10.05 5.99
CA ALA A 140 -2.98 10.81 5.53
C ALA A 140 -2.69 12.00 6.45
N THR A 141 -1.55 12.66 6.24
CA THR A 141 -1.20 13.90 6.95
C THR A 141 -2.28 14.98 6.73
N PRO A 142 -2.52 15.89 7.69
CA PRO A 142 -3.53 16.95 7.58
C PRO A 142 -3.31 17.85 6.35
N LEU A 143 -4.19 17.73 5.37
CA LEU A 143 -4.18 18.48 4.10
C LEU A 143 -5.55 19.05 3.73
N VAL A 144 -6.62 18.51 4.31
CA VAL A 144 -8.02 18.84 4.02
C VAL A 144 -8.63 19.63 5.18
N THR A 145 -9.33 20.71 4.82
CA THR A 145 -10.08 21.54 5.76
C THR A 145 -11.48 20.94 5.97
N PRO A 146 -11.88 20.61 7.21
CA PRO A 146 -13.25 20.17 7.48
C PRO A 146 -14.29 21.21 7.06
N THR A 147 -15.49 20.74 6.74
CA THR A 147 -16.63 21.62 6.47
C THR A 147 -16.82 22.61 7.63
N PHE A 148 -16.99 23.89 7.29
CA PHE A 148 -17.12 25.01 8.25
C PHE A 148 -15.86 25.35 9.06
N SER A 149 -14.70 24.78 8.73
CA SER A 149 -13.40 25.17 9.27
C SER A 149 -12.61 26.02 8.26
N ARG A 150 -11.53 26.64 8.74
CA ARG A 150 -10.50 27.28 7.91
C ARG A 150 -9.13 26.59 8.06
N GLU A 151 -9.01 25.64 8.98
CA GLU A 151 -7.76 24.95 9.31
C GLU A 151 -7.74 23.53 8.74
N ARG A 152 -6.56 23.10 8.27
CA ARG A 152 -6.36 21.74 7.75
C ARG A 152 -6.22 20.76 8.91
N LEU A 153 -7.16 19.82 9.02
CA LEU A 153 -7.21 18.85 10.12
C LEU A 153 -7.30 17.40 9.64
N LEU A 154 -7.83 17.15 8.42
CA LEU A 154 -8.03 15.81 7.88
C LEU A 154 -6.99 15.48 6.81
N GLY A 155 -6.66 14.20 6.63
CA GLY A 155 -6.00 13.76 5.42
C GLY A 155 -6.98 13.60 4.25
N THR A 156 -6.47 13.31 3.06
CA THR A 156 -7.30 12.95 1.89
C THR A 156 -7.98 11.58 2.04
N ASN A 157 -7.52 10.77 3.01
CA ASN A 157 -8.11 9.54 3.53
C ASN A 157 -8.86 8.70 2.49
N PRO A 158 -8.16 8.11 1.50
CA PRO A 158 -8.82 7.40 0.41
C PRO A 158 -9.49 6.11 0.89
N ILE A 159 -10.57 5.75 0.21
CA ILE A 159 -11.26 4.46 0.30
C ILE A 159 -11.32 3.84 -1.09
N ALA A 160 -11.07 2.54 -1.19
CA ALA A 160 -11.26 1.75 -2.39
C ALA A 160 -12.03 0.46 -2.05
N VAL A 161 -13.01 0.14 -2.88
CA VAL A 161 -13.78 -1.11 -2.82
C VAL A 161 -13.70 -1.78 -4.18
N SER A 162 -13.43 -3.08 -4.19
CA SER A 162 -13.42 -3.93 -5.38
C SER A 162 -14.42 -5.06 -5.18
N ILE A 163 -15.26 -5.31 -6.19
CA ILE A 163 -16.27 -6.36 -6.17
C ILE A 163 -15.98 -7.27 -7.37
N PRO A 164 -15.80 -8.58 -7.15
CA PRO A 164 -15.64 -9.53 -8.25
C PRO A 164 -16.97 -9.60 -9.02
N ALA A 165 -16.88 -9.54 -10.34
CA ALA A 165 -18.03 -9.67 -11.23
C ALA A 165 -17.96 -11.03 -11.95
N LEU A 166 -19.13 -11.51 -12.40
CA LEU A 166 -19.29 -12.75 -13.18
C LEU A 166 -18.60 -12.68 -14.54
#